data_AF-A0A067N6X0-F1
#
_entry.id   AF-A0A067N6X0-F1
#
_cell.length_a   1.000
_cell.length_b   1.000
_cell.length_c   1.000
_cell.angle_alpha   90.00
_cell.angle_beta   90.00
_cell.angle_gamma   90.00
#
_symmetry.space_group_name_H-M   'P 1'
#
loop_
_entity.id
_entity.type
_entity.pdbx_description
1 polymer ?
#
loop_
_entity_poly.entity_id
_entity_poly.type
_entity_poly.pdbx_seq_one_letter_code
_entity_poly.pdbx_strand_id
1 'polypeptide(L)'
;MREILYIQAGSFANYTGTHFWNTQEEYFTYDDETEPLVNHDISFREGIDQRGNQTYCPRLLMFDVRGNFGSLSAAKSLYNALDGLKESLSKVSFWSDFARVSYIPRSIQKIPESPDWDHLNGNWDVGRRTFFQYNEETDLMDGAVRRSLEECDSPQGIQIIEDTLTFGSFIDSFINSFRDEFSRLPILSFPLLSQSIPTRSGTEGPAGAAGLAWH
;
A
#
# COMPACT_ATOMS: atom_id res chain seq x y z
N MET A 1 5.66 -2.40 21.66
CA MET A 1 6.26 -1.28 20.91
C MET A 1 5.12 -0.34 20.51
N ARG A 2 5.23 0.46 19.45
CA ARG A 2 4.18 1.38 19.00
C ARG A 2 3.96 1.18 17.50
N GLU A 3 3.62 -0.04 17.11
CA GLU A 3 3.63 -0.46 15.70
C GLU A 3 2.44 0.11 14.90
N ILE A 4 2.67 0.36 13.61
CA ILE A 4 1.65 0.85 12.68
C ILE A 4 1.52 -0.15 11.54
N LEU A 5 0.28 -0.51 11.20
CA LEU A 5 -0.01 -1.29 10.00
C LEU A 5 -0.32 -0.32 8.84
N TYR A 6 0.42 -0.46 7.75
CA TYR A 6 0.31 0.38 6.57
C TYR A 6 -0.56 -0.32 5.52
N ILE A 7 -1.39 0.46 4.84
CA ILE A 7 -2.23 0.03 3.73
C ILE A 7 -1.88 0.90 2.53
N GLN A 8 -1.60 0.28 1.39
CA GLN A 8 -1.37 0.97 0.12
C GLN A 8 -2.34 0.43 -0.92
N ALA A 9 -3.05 1.29 -1.65
CA ALA A 9 -4.06 0.83 -2.60
C ALA A 9 -4.07 1.65 -3.90
N GLY A 10 -3.86 0.96 -5.01
CA GLY A 10 -3.80 1.54 -6.35
C GLY A 10 -2.39 1.87 -6.80
N SER A 11 -2.18 1.90 -8.11
CA SER A 11 -0.84 1.96 -8.68
C SER A 11 -0.08 3.21 -8.30
N PHE A 12 -0.72 4.38 -8.31
CA PHE A 12 -0.05 5.63 -7.92
C PHE A 12 0.35 5.64 -6.42
N ALA A 13 -0.51 5.09 -5.57
CA ALA A 13 -0.21 4.90 -4.15
C ALA A 13 0.93 3.88 -3.95
N ASN A 14 0.96 2.80 -4.74
CA ASN A 14 2.02 1.79 -4.68
C ASN A 14 3.35 2.35 -5.18
N TYR A 15 3.39 3.14 -6.27
CA TYR A 15 4.60 3.87 -6.70
C TYR A 15 5.14 4.78 -5.59
N THR A 16 4.27 5.61 -5.01
CA THR A 16 4.63 6.51 -3.90
C THR A 16 5.13 5.72 -2.69
N GLY A 17 4.42 4.63 -2.38
CA GLY A 17 4.71 3.70 -1.31
C GLY A 17 6.07 3.02 -1.46
N THR A 18 6.42 2.57 -2.66
CA THR A 18 7.72 1.96 -2.95
C THR A 18 8.86 2.93 -2.63
N HIS A 19 8.76 4.19 -3.04
CA HIS A 19 9.76 5.20 -2.70
C HIS A 19 9.81 5.52 -1.20
N PHE A 20 8.64 5.57 -0.54
CA PHE A 20 8.57 5.72 0.91
C PHE A 20 9.34 4.59 1.61
N TRP A 21 9.08 3.33 1.29
CA TRP A 21 9.75 2.18 1.91
C TRP A 21 11.24 2.14 1.65
N ASN A 22 11.64 2.39 0.40
CA ASN A 22 13.07 2.47 0.05
C ASN A 22 13.78 3.57 0.84
N THR A 23 13.12 4.70 1.09
CA THR A 23 13.69 5.80 1.86
C THR A 23 13.73 5.46 3.36
N GLN A 24 12.70 4.80 3.89
CA GLN A 24 12.67 4.38 5.28
C GLN A 24 13.78 3.36 5.60
N GLU A 25 14.03 2.41 4.69
CA GLU A 25 15.11 1.43 4.84
C GLU A 25 16.50 2.07 4.76
N GLU A 26 16.68 3.11 3.93
CA GLU A 26 17.93 3.88 3.86
C GLU A 26 18.29 4.57 5.20
N TYR A 27 17.30 4.83 6.06
CA TYR A 27 17.52 5.43 7.39
C TYR A 27 17.93 4.42 8.47
N PHE A 28 18.09 3.14 8.13
CA PHE A 28 18.48 2.14 9.10
C PHE A 28 19.92 2.37 9.57
N THR A 29 20.12 2.35 10.88
CA THR A 29 21.44 2.35 11.50
C THR A 29 21.80 0.92 11.86
N TYR A 30 23.00 0.48 11.47
CA TYR A 30 23.47 -0.88 11.69
C TYR A 30 24.58 -0.98 12.76
N ASP A 31 25.03 0.17 13.27
CA ASP A 31 26.01 0.29 14.34
C ASP A 31 25.37 0.83 15.63
N ASP A 32 25.98 0.51 16.77
CA ASP A 32 25.51 0.92 18.10
C ASP A 32 25.94 2.36 18.46
N GLU A 33 26.72 3.04 17.61
CA GLU A 33 27.27 4.37 17.89
C GLU A 33 26.36 5.49 17.36
N THR A 34 25.56 5.20 16.33
CA THR A 34 24.70 6.17 15.65
C THR A 34 23.29 6.13 16.22
N GLU A 35 22.81 7.27 16.72
CA GLU A 35 21.41 7.41 17.13
C GLU A 35 20.49 7.29 15.91
N PRO A 36 19.52 6.35 15.89
CA PRO A 36 18.65 6.14 14.75
C PRO A 36 17.74 7.34 14.52
N LEU A 37 17.73 7.87 13.29
CA LEU A 37 16.80 8.93 12.88
C LEU A 37 15.34 8.46 12.92
N VAL A 38 15.11 7.17 12.69
CA VAL A 38 13.80 6.54 12.66
C VAL A 38 13.85 5.23 13.42
N ASN A 39 12.89 5.01 14.31
CA ASN A 39 12.68 3.69 14.91
C ASN A 39 11.99 2.78 13.88
N HIS A 40 12.76 1.87 13.28
CA HIS A 40 12.29 1.00 12.22
C HIS A 40 11.30 -0.08 12.70
N ASP A 41 11.31 -0.47 13.98
CA ASP A 41 10.39 -1.49 14.53
C ASP A 41 8.92 -1.06 14.50
N ILE A 42 8.67 0.25 14.42
CA ILE A 42 7.33 0.80 14.25
C ILE A 42 6.74 0.38 12.90
N SER A 43 7.54 0.40 11.85
CA SER A 43 7.09 0.29 10.46
C SER A 43 7.50 -1.02 9.78
N PHE A 44 8.54 -1.67 10.30
CA PHE A 44 9.07 -2.94 9.82
C PHE A 44 8.89 -4.03 10.85
N ARG A 45 8.90 -5.27 10.38
CA ARG A 45 9.10 -6.45 11.19
C ARG A 45 10.48 -7.00 10.88
N GLU A 46 11.18 -7.49 11.90
CA GLU A 46 12.32 -8.36 11.70
C GLU A 46 11.85 -9.77 11.33
N GLY A 47 12.59 -10.42 10.44
CA GLY A 47 12.39 -11.81 10.05
C GLY A 47 13.69 -12.44 9.58
N ILE A 48 13.62 -13.71 9.22
CA ILE A 48 14.76 -14.45 8.67
C ILE A 48 14.42 -14.82 7.23
N ASP A 49 15.33 -14.51 6.30
CA ASP A 49 15.19 -14.90 4.91
C ASP A 49 15.44 -16.41 4.71
N GLN A 50 15.23 -16.92 3.49
CA GLN A 50 15.46 -18.33 3.19
C GLN A 50 16.94 -18.76 3.30
N ARG A 51 17.87 -17.81 3.41
CA ARG A 51 19.31 -18.03 3.53
C ARG A 51 19.80 -17.96 4.98
N GLY A 52 18.90 -17.65 5.92
CA GLY A 52 19.23 -17.50 7.35
C GLY A 52 19.69 -16.09 7.74
N ASN A 53 19.63 -15.11 6.84
CA ASN A 53 20.00 -13.73 7.14
C ASN A 53 18.81 -12.99 7.76
N GLN A 54 19.09 -12.03 8.64
CA GLN A 54 18.10 -11.06 9.09
C GLN A 54 17.58 -10.26 7.90
N THR A 55 16.27 -10.06 7.87
CA THR A 55 15.60 -9.24 6.88
C THR A 55 14.49 -8.44 7.55
N TYR A 56 14.24 -7.25 7.02
CA TYR A 56 13.19 -6.38 7.52
C TYR A 56 12.10 -6.24 6.47
N CYS A 57 10.87 -6.64 6.82
CA CYS A 57 9.72 -6.53 5.93
C CYS A 57 8.77 -5.46 6.47
N PRO A 58 8.32 -4.50 5.64
CA PRO A 58 7.30 -3.55 6.04
C PRO A 58 6.05 -4.22 6.65
N ARG A 59 5.45 -3.57 7.65
CA ARG A 59 4.13 -3.90 8.19
C ARG A 59 3.06 -3.36 7.24
N LEU A 60 2.95 -3.96 6.07
CA LEU A 60 2.19 -3.44 4.94
C LEU A 60 1.16 -4.46 4.43
N LEU A 61 -0.01 -3.99 4.00
CA LEU A 61 -0.86 -4.64 3.02
C LEU A 61 -0.95 -3.73 1.78
N MET A 62 -0.59 -4.24 0.61
CA MET A 62 -0.61 -3.54 -0.66
C MET A 62 -1.66 -4.13 -1.57
N PHE A 63 -2.50 -3.28 -2.14
CA PHE A 63 -3.60 -3.62 -3.02
C PHE A 63 -3.36 -3.02 -4.39
N ASP A 64 -3.52 -3.83 -5.43
CA ASP A 64 -3.57 -3.38 -6.81
C ASP A 64 -4.33 -4.41 -7.63
N VAL A 65 -4.66 -4.09 -8.88
CA VAL A 65 -5.11 -5.11 -9.81
C VAL A 65 -3.96 -6.07 -10.13
N ARG A 66 -4.30 -7.35 -10.32
CA ARG A 66 -3.33 -8.43 -10.51
C ARG A 66 -2.26 -8.10 -11.56
N GLY A 67 -2.64 -7.52 -12.70
CA GLY A 67 -1.73 -7.16 -13.78
C GLY A 67 -0.67 -6.11 -13.41
N ASN A 68 -0.92 -5.28 -12.40
CA ASN A 68 -0.03 -4.17 -12.03
C ASN A 68 1.11 -4.56 -11.09
N PHE A 69 1.09 -5.77 -10.51
CA PHE A 69 2.15 -6.23 -9.61
C PHE A 69 3.46 -6.61 -10.31
N GLY A 70 3.51 -6.65 -11.64
CA GLY A 70 4.75 -6.90 -12.39
C GLY A 70 5.54 -8.11 -11.89
N SER A 71 6.78 -7.87 -11.46
CA SER A 71 7.69 -8.88 -10.88
C SER A 71 7.19 -9.49 -9.57
N LEU A 72 6.36 -8.77 -8.79
CA LEU A 72 5.67 -9.29 -7.59
C LEU A 72 4.41 -10.11 -7.93
N SER A 73 3.97 -10.13 -9.19
CA SER A 73 2.81 -10.95 -9.61
C SER A 73 3.12 -12.45 -9.55
N ALA A 74 4.38 -12.84 -9.73
CA ALA A 74 4.85 -14.18 -9.48
C ALA A 74 5.33 -14.29 -8.02
N ALA A 75 4.57 -14.97 -7.16
CA ALA A 75 5.00 -15.35 -5.81
C ALA A 75 6.19 -16.36 -5.80
N LYS A 76 6.98 -16.39 -6.88
CA LYS A 76 8.17 -17.19 -7.12
C LYS A 76 9.16 -16.39 -7.97
N SER A 77 9.80 -15.36 -7.41
CA SER A 77 11.19 -15.03 -7.74
C SER A 77 11.68 -13.77 -7.04
N LEU A 78 12.08 -13.92 -5.78
CA LEU A 78 13.20 -13.11 -5.28
C LEU A 78 14.56 -13.70 -5.73
N TYR A 79 14.57 -14.82 -6.48
CA TYR A 79 15.79 -15.49 -6.96
C TYR A 79 16.06 -15.31 -8.46
N ASN A 80 15.07 -15.34 -9.37
CA ASN A 80 15.35 -15.07 -10.80
C ASN A 80 15.57 -13.57 -11.09
N ALA A 81 15.19 -12.68 -10.16
CA ALA A 81 15.36 -11.25 -10.33
C ALA A 81 16.84 -10.83 -10.37
N LEU A 82 17.73 -11.53 -9.64
CA LEU A 82 19.16 -11.16 -9.59
C LEU A 82 19.94 -11.59 -10.85
N ASP A 83 19.59 -12.73 -11.45
CA ASP A 83 20.21 -13.18 -12.72
C ASP A 83 19.58 -12.50 -13.95
N GLY A 84 18.30 -12.11 -13.87
CA GLY A 84 17.60 -11.36 -14.92
C GLY A 84 17.83 -9.85 -14.92
N LEU A 85 18.32 -9.28 -13.82
CA LEU A 85 18.52 -7.82 -13.67
C LEU A 85 19.57 -7.25 -14.64
N LYS A 86 20.43 -8.09 -15.24
CA LYS A 86 21.42 -7.60 -16.21
C LYS A 86 20.89 -7.43 -17.64
N GLU A 87 19.78 -8.10 -17.99
CA GLU A 87 19.20 -8.03 -19.34
C GLU A 87 17.89 -7.20 -19.41
N SER A 88 17.15 -7.04 -18.30
CA SER A 88 15.83 -6.38 -18.32
C SER A 88 15.81 -4.88 -17.97
N LEU A 89 16.96 -4.26 -17.68
CA LEU A 89 17.06 -2.83 -17.32
C LEU A 89 16.56 -1.84 -18.40
N SER A 90 16.19 -2.31 -19.58
CA SER A 90 15.78 -1.46 -20.71
C SER A 90 14.30 -1.08 -20.74
N LYS A 91 13.41 -1.69 -19.91
CA LYS A 91 11.99 -1.31 -19.88
C LYS A 91 11.34 -1.51 -18.51
N VAL A 92 11.65 -0.61 -17.57
CA VAL A 92 10.93 -0.51 -16.30
C VAL A 92 9.45 -0.23 -16.58
N SER A 93 8.55 -1.10 -16.14
CA SER A 93 7.13 -1.04 -16.51
C SER A 93 6.20 -1.02 -15.30
N PHE A 94 6.64 -1.46 -14.12
CA PHE A 94 5.81 -1.59 -12.93
C PHE A 94 6.44 -0.91 -11.70
N TRP A 95 5.60 -0.52 -10.74
CA TRP A 95 6.06 0.05 -9.47
C TRP A 95 6.91 -0.94 -8.67
N SER A 96 6.62 -2.23 -8.81
CA SER A 96 7.35 -3.32 -8.16
C SER A 96 8.83 -3.36 -8.54
N ASP A 97 9.17 -2.90 -9.74
CA ASP A 97 10.54 -2.95 -10.27
C ASP A 97 11.47 -1.96 -9.55
N PHE A 98 10.90 -0.97 -8.86
CA PHE A 98 11.64 -0.01 -8.04
C PHE A 98 11.81 -0.47 -6.58
N ALA A 99 11.17 -1.56 -6.16
CA ALA A 99 11.21 -2.01 -4.77
C ALA A 99 12.56 -2.62 -4.41
N ARG A 100 13.25 -2.04 -3.43
CA ARG A 100 14.47 -2.59 -2.83
C ARG A 100 14.17 -3.47 -1.63
N VAL A 101 13.13 -3.10 -0.87
CA VAL A 101 12.71 -3.82 0.34
C VAL A 101 12.03 -5.15 0.02
N SER A 102 12.17 -6.12 0.93
CA SER A 102 11.46 -7.40 0.83
C SER A 102 10.05 -7.31 1.39
N TYR A 103 9.11 -7.95 0.69
CA TYR A 103 7.72 -8.05 1.12
C TYR A 103 7.37 -9.49 1.47
N ILE A 104 6.56 -9.67 2.51
CA ILE A 104 6.02 -10.97 2.86
C ILE A 104 4.91 -11.36 1.87
N PRO A 105 4.75 -12.64 1.49
CA PRO A 105 3.75 -13.01 0.48
C PRO A 105 2.32 -12.56 0.80
N ARG A 106 1.94 -12.56 2.09
CA ARG A 106 0.61 -12.11 2.56
C ARG A 106 0.41 -10.59 2.55
N SER A 107 1.46 -9.77 2.42
CA SER A 107 1.27 -8.33 2.23
C SER A 107 0.69 -8.01 0.87
N ILE A 108 0.84 -8.90 -0.11
CA ILE A 108 0.51 -8.67 -1.51
C ILE A 108 -0.95 -9.10 -1.76
N GLN A 109 -1.85 -8.13 -1.89
CA GLN A 109 -3.29 -8.34 -2.08
C GLN A 109 -3.66 -8.06 -3.54
N LYS A 110 -3.85 -9.14 -4.31
CA LYS A 110 -4.06 -9.08 -5.76
C LYS A 110 -5.55 -9.05 -6.08
N ILE A 111 -6.07 -7.87 -6.37
CA ILE A 111 -7.48 -7.71 -6.75
C ILE A 111 -7.69 -8.27 -8.18
N PRO A 112 -8.70 -9.12 -8.40
CA PRO A 112 -9.05 -9.56 -9.75
C PRO A 112 -9.41 -8.38 -10.64
N GLU A 113 -8.95 -8.42 -11.89
CA GLU A 113 -9.37 -7.43 -12.90
C GLU A 113 -10.84 -7.68 -13.25
N SER A 114 -11.68 -6.66 -13.00
CA SER A 114 -13.04 -6.64 -13.51
C SER A 114 -13.05 -6.02 -14.92
N PRO A 115 -13.89 -6.49 -15.86
CA PRO A 115 -14.10 -5.80 -17.13
C PRO A 115 -14.51 -4.33 -16.96
N ASP A 116 -15.13 -4.01 -15.82
CA ASP A 116 -15.55 -2.65 -15.47
C ASP A 116 -14.43 -1.83 -14.80
N TRP A 117 -13.19 -2.34 -14.72
CA TRP A 117 -12.09 -1.66 -14.01
C TRP A 117 -11.70 -0.33 -14.65
N ASP A 118 -11.67 -0.27 -15.98
CA ASP A 118 -11.45 1.00 -16.71
C ASP A 118 -12.60 2.00 -16.54
N HIS A 119 -13.75 1.53 -16.04
CA HIS A 119 -14.93 2.32 -15.71
C HIS A 119 -15.09 2.59 -14.20
N LEU A 120 -14.12 2.18 -13.36
CA LEU A 120 -14.17 2.42 -11.91
C LEU A 120 -14.04 3.89 -11.52
N ASN A 121 -13.50 4.74 -12.41
CA ASN A 121 -13.27 6.16 -12.14
C ASN A 121 -14.57 6.85 -11.68
N GLY A 122 -14.72 6.98 -10.36
CA GLY A 122 -15.90 7.58 -9.74
C GLY A 122 -17.14 6.68 -9.61
N ASN A 123 -17.07 5.39 -9.94
CA ASN A 123 -18.18 4.45 -9.75
C ASN A 123 -18.07 3.69 -8.42
N TRP A 124 -18.62 4.31 -7.37
CA TRP A 124 -18.50 3.84 -5.98
C TRP A 124 -19.12 2.47 -5.72
N ASP A 125 -20.15 2.06 -6.47
CA ASP A 125 -20.82 0.77 -6.29
C ASP A 125 -19.98 -0.40 -6.76
N VAL A 126 -19.12 -0.19 -7.78
CA VAL A 126 -18.24 -1.25 -8.28
C VAL A 126 -17.18 -1.57 -7.23
N GLY A 127 -16.43 -0.57 -6.74
CA GLY A 127 -15.39 -0.83 -5.76
C GLY A 127 -15.92 -1.33 -4.41
N ARG A 128 -17.13 -0.92 -4.01
CA ARG A 128 -17.83 -1.52 -2.85
C ARG A 128 -18.09 -3.01 -3.05
N ARG A 129 -18.65 -3.41 -4.19
CA ARG A 129 -18.89 -4.84 -4.50
C ARG A 129 -17.58 -5.61 -4.60
N THR A 130 -16.56 -5.04 -5.24
CA THR A 130 -15.23 -5.65 -5.35
C THR A 130 -14.62 -5.89 -3.96
N PHE A 131 -14.75 -4.96 -3.02
CA PHE A 131 -14.27 -5.14 -1.65
C PHE A 131 -14.95 -6.34 -0.98
N PHE A 132 -16.29 -6.37 -0.95
CA PHE A 132 -17.00 -7.44 -0.24
C PHE A 132 -16.76 -8.82 -0.87
N GLN A 133 -16.76 -8.90 -2.20
CA GLN A 133 -16.43 -10.13 -2.92
C GLN A 133 -15.00 -10.58 -2.60
N TYR A 134 -14.02 -9.68 -2.69
CA TYR A 134 -12.62 -10.00 -2.40
C TYR A 134 -12.44 -10.43 -0.94
N ASN A 135 -13.12 -9.77 0.00
CA ASN A 135 -13.07 -10.12 1.41
C ASN A 135 -13.63 -11.52 1.68
N GLU A 136 -14.76 -11.88 1.06
CA GLU A 136 -15.35 -13.22 1.17
C GLU A 136 -14.45 -14.31 0.54
N GLU A 137 -13.84 -14.03 -0.61
CA GLU A 137 -13.01 -15.01 -1.33
C GLU A 137 -11.64 -15.24 -0.68
N THR A 138 -11.10 -14.24 0.03
CA THR A 138 -9.71 -14.26 0.54
C THR A 138 -9.61 -14.20 2.06
N ASP A 139 -10.73 -14.11 2.76
CA ASP A 139 -10.80 -13.81 4.19
C ASP A 139 -9.94 -12.57 4.53
N LEU A 140 -10.09 -11.47 3.79
CA LEU A 140 -9.18 -10.32 3.91
C LEU A 140 -9.13 -9.77 5.34
N MET A 141 -10.30 -9.44 5.90
CA MET A 141 -10.43 -8.89 7.26
C MET A 141 -10.05 -9.94 8.30
N ASP A 142 -10.66 -11.13 8.18
CA ASP A 142 -10.50 -12.20 9.15
C ASP A 142 -9.11 -12.86 9.14
N GLY A 143 -8.41 -12.76 8.01
CA GLY A 143 -7.12 -13.38 7.72
C GLY A 143 -5.99 -12.36 7.68
N ALA A 144 -5.78 -11.70 6.54
CA ALA A 144 -4.58 -10.88 6.32
C ALA A 144 -4.50 -9.65 7.24
N VAL A 145 -5.62 -8.95 7.45
CA VAL A 145 -5.69 -7.78 8.34
C VAL A 145 -5.51 -8.22 9.79
N ARG A 146 -6.35 -9.14 10.28
CA ARG A 146 -6.27 -9.63 11.67
C ARG A 146 -4.90 -10.17 12.00
N ARG A 147 -4.33 -11.04 11.16
CA ARG A 147 -2.99 -11.60 11.39
C ARG A 147 -1.92 -10.51 11.42
N SER A 148 -2.01 -9.50 10.56
CA SER A 148 -1.03 -8.41 10.54
C SER A 148 -1.08 -7.58 11.83
N LEU A 149 -2.26 -7.43 12.44
CA LEU A 149 -2.43 -6.77 13.73
C LEU A 149 -2.02 -7.65 14.91
N GLU A 150 -2.31 -8.95 14.89
CA GLU A 150 -1.89 -9.92 15.92
C GLU A 150 -0.36 -10.09 15.99
N GLU A 151 0.34 -9.83 14.88
CA GLU A 151 1.80 -9.79 14.81
C GLU A 151 2.40 -8.49 15.38
N CYS A 152 1.56 -7.57 15.89
CA CYS A 152 1.99 -6.38 16.60
C CYS A 152 1.81 -6.58 18.11
N ASP A 153 2.79 -6.16 18.91
CA ASP A 153 2.68 -6.22 20.37
C ASP A 153 1.70 -5.17 20.90
N SER A 154 1.72 -3.98 20.31
CA SER A 154 0.80 -2.89 20.65
C SER A 154 0.52 -2.01 19.43
N PRO A 155 -0.42 -2.42 18.55
CA PRO A 155 -0.75 -1.66 17.36
C PRO A 155 -1.33 -0.29 17.74
N GLN A 156 -0.77 0.78 17.18
CA GLN A 156 -1.24 2.15 17.41
C GLN A 156 -2.37 2.56 16.49
N GLY A 157 -2.56 1.87 15.37
CA GLY A 157 -3.49 2.26 14.33
C GLY A 157 -3.08 1.75 12.96
N ILE A 158 -3.80 2.22 11.96
CA ILE A 158 -3.46 2.01 10.55
C ILE A 158 -3.18 3.33 9.85
N GLN A 159 -2.22 3.29 8.93
CA GLN A 159 -1.97 4.36 7.97
C GLN A 159 -2.35 3.88 6.57
N ILE A 160 -3.15 4.65 5.86
CA ILE A 160 -3.62 4.33 4.50
C ILE A 160 -3.07 5.36 3.52
N ILE A 161 -2.51 4.90 2.42
CA ILE A 161 -2.23 5.71 1.23
C ILE A 161 -2.99 5.07 0.07
N GLU A 162 -3.81 5.84 -0.61
CA GLU A 162 -4.71 5.29 -1.62
C GLU A 162 -4.85 6.23 -2.81
N ASP A 163 -5.08 5.68 -3.99
CA ASP A 163 -5.46 6.45 -5.18
C ASP A 163 -6.99 6.57 -5.28
N THR A 164 -7.52 7.75 -4.93
CA THR A 164 -8.97 7.94 -4.68
C THR A 164 -9.84 7.60 -5.88
N LEU A 165 -9.32 7.84 -7.08
CA LEU A 165 -10.07 7.62 -8.31
C LEU A 165 -10.31 6.14 -8.58
N THR A 166 -9.34 5.29 -8.28
CA THR A 166 -9.37 3.86 -8.62
C THR A 166 -9.74 3.00 -7.41
N PHE A 167 -9.25 3.33 -6.23
CA PHE A 167 -9.42 2.53 -5.01
C PHE A 167 -10.23 3.21 -3.91
N GLY A 168 -10.65 4.47 -4.07
CA GLY A 168 -11.33 5.24 -3.02
C GLY A 168 -12.55 4.52 -2.42
N SER A 169 -13.44 3.99 -3.27
CA SER A 169 -14.64 3.24 -2.84
C SER A 169 -14.35 1.86 -2.24
N PHE A 170 -13.29 1.19 -2.70
CA PHE A 170 -12.81 -0.05 -2.11
C PHE A 170 -12.28 0.22 -0.69
N ILE A 171 -11.49 1.28 -0.54
CA ILE A 171 -10.91 1.70 0.74
C ILE A 171 -11.97 2.25 1.70
N ASP A 172 -13.00 2.94 1.23
CA ASP A 172 -14.15 3.32 2.07
C ASP A 172 -14.83 2.10 2.68
N SER A 173 -15.07 1.06 1.87
CA SER A 173 -15.67 -0.18 2.33
C SER A 173 -14.76 -0.92 3.31
N PHE A 174 -13.45 -0.97 3.02
CA PHE A 174 -12.43 -1.49 3.93
C PHE A 174 -12.42 -0.75 5.27
N ILE A 175 -12.44 0.59 5.26
CA ILE A 175 -12.43 1.42 6.48
C ILE A 175 -13.68 1.15 7.33
N ASN A 176 -14.85 1.01 6.70
CA ASN A 176 -16.08 0.69 7.43
C ASN A 176 -15.98 -0.68 8.10
N SER A 177 -15.58 -1.72 7.38
CA SER A 177 -15.37 -3.06 7.96
C SER A 177 -14.28 -3.08 9.03
N PHE A 178 -13.20 -2.31 8.83
CA PHE A 178 -12.14 -2.17 9.83
C PHE A 178 -12.64 -1.50 11.11
N ARG A 179 -13.49 -0.47 11.01
CA ARG A 179 -14.07 0.20 12.19
C ARG A 179 -15.03 -0.70 12.96
N ASP A 180 -15.78 -1.54 12.27
CA ASP A 180 -16.70 -2.49 12.91
C ASP A 180 -15.94 -3.50 13.79
N GLU A 181 -14.77 -3.95 13.33
CA GLU A 181 -13.96 -4.94 14.06
C GLU A 181 -12.96 -4.31 15.03
N PHE A 182 -12.23 -3.28 14.60
CA PHE A 182 -11.10 -2.65 15.30
C PHE A 182 -11.40 -1.21 15.72
N SER A 183 -12.60 -0.97 16.26
CA SER A 183 -13.13 0.36 16.62
C SER A 183 -12.24 1.27 17.48
N ARG A 184 -11.25 0.73 18.20
CA ARG A 184 -10.33 1.49 19.06
C ARG A 184 -9.06 1.96 18.33
N LEU A 185 -8.74 1.37 17.18
CA LEU A 185 -7.53 1.70 16.43
C LEU A 185 -7.80 2.92 15.53
N PRO A 186 -7.05 4.02 15.69
CA PRO A 186 -7.18 5.18 14.83
C PRO A 186 -6.73 4.85 13.39
N ILE A 187 -7.31 5.60 12.45
CA ILE A 187 -7.04 5.49 11.02
C ILE A 187 -6.51 6.84 10.55
N LEU A 188 -5.30 6.87 10.00
CA LEU A 188 -4.74 8.02 9.31
C LEU A 188 -4.74 7.73 7.81
N SER A 189 -5.44 8.53 7.00
CA SER A 189 -5.55 8.32 5.55
C SER A 189 -4.94 9.48 4.77
N PHE A 190 -4.15 9.15 3.74
CA PHE A 190 -3.55 10.05 2.78
C PHE A 190 -4.13 9.76 1.38
N PRO A 191 -5.28 10.37 1.03
CA PRO A 191 -5.89 10.18 -0.29
C PRO A 191 -5.07 10.90 -1.37
N LEU A 192 -4.71 10.18 -2.42
CA LEU A 192 -3.99 10.70 -3.58
C LEU A 192 -4.95 10.92 -4.73
N LEU A 193 -5.01 12.17 -5.20
CA LEU A 193 -5.87 12.57 -6.31
C LEU A 193 -5.07 12.56 -7.62
N SER A 194 -4.67 11.38 -8.08
CA SER A 194 -3.71 11.16 -9.17
C SER A 194 -4.06 11.84 -10.52
N GLN A 195 -5.35 12.08 -10.81
CA GLN A 195 -5.80 12.84 -11.99
C GLN A 195 -6.42 14.20 -11.67
N SER A 196 -6.29 14.69 -10.43
CA SER A 196 -6.62 16.09 -10.17
C SER A 196 -5.56 16.96 -10.82
N ILE A 197 -5.84 17.44 -12.03
CA ILE A 197 -5.17 18.63 -12.53
C ILE A 197 -5.73 19.75 -11.66
N PRO A 198 -4.93 20.42 -10.80
CA PRO A 198 -5.33 21.74 -10.34
C PRO A 198 -5.46 22.55 -11.62
N THR A 199 -6.68 22.75 -12.09
CA THR A 199 -6.92 23.73 -13.12
C THR A 199 -6.24 24.98 -12.60
N ARG A 200 -5.28 25.50 -13.38
CA ARG A 200 -4.73 26.83 -13.12
C ARG A 200 -5.92 27.79 -13.22
N SER A 201 -6.68 27.93 -12.14
CA SER A 201 -7.24 29.21 -11.78
C SER A 201 -6.01 30.06 -11.48
N GLY A 202 -5.52 30.74 -12.52
CA GLY A 202 -4.76 31.95 -12.28
C GLY A 202 -5.52 32.75 -11.24
N THR A 203 -4.80 33.27 -10.26
CA THR A 203 -5.29 34.07 -9.13
C THR A 203 -5.99 35.37 -9.55
N GLU A 204 -6.45 35.49 -10.79
CA GLU A 204 -6.99 36.71 -11.40
C GLU A 204 -8.46 36.58 -11.86
N GLY A 205 -9.12 35.45 -11.62
CA GLY A 205 -10.55 35.28 -11.94
C GLY A 205 -11.45 35.26 -10.69
N PRO A 206 -12.62 35.93 -10.68
CA PRO A 206 -13.51 35.99 -9.51
C PRO A 206 -14.20 34.66 -9.17
N ALA A 207 -13.86 33.55 -9.83
CA ALA A 207 -14.49 32.24 -9.68
C ALA A 207 -13.61 31.18 -8.99
N GLY A 208 -12.42 31.55 -8.49
CA GLY A 208 -11.42 30.61 -7.95
C GLY A 208 -11.72 29.96 -6.58
N ALA A 209 -12.92 30.10 -6.03
CA ALA A 209 -13.23 29.68 -4.66
C ALA A 209 -14.44 28.72 -4.51
N ALA A 210 -14.96 28.13 -5.59
CA ALA A 210 -16.22 27.38 -5.54
C ALA A 210 -16.12 25.84 -5.56
N GLY A 211 -14.92 25.25 -5.48
CA GLY A 211 -14.75 23.80 -5.71
C GLY A 211 -14.57 22.90 -4.48
N LEU A 212 -14.40 23.45 -3.28
CA LEU A 212 -14.15 22.67 -2.06
C LEU A 212 -15.08 23.13 -0.94
N ALA A 213 -16.38 22.89 -1.13
CA ALA A 213 -17.33 22.87 -0.03
C ALA A 213 -17.75 21.42 0.19
N TRP A 214 -17.32 20.87 1.31
CA TRP A 214 -17.80 19.61 1.85
C TRP A 214 -19.32 19.69 2.05
N HIS A 215 -20.05 18.68 1.56
CA HIS A 215 -21.41 18.38 1.97
C HIS A 215 -21.41 17.20 2.94
#